data_AF-A0A9N9K6U5-F1
#
_entry.id   AF-A0A9N9K6U5-F1
#
_cell.length_a   1.000
_cell.length_b   1.000
_cell.length_c   1.000
_cell.angle_alpha   90.00
_cell.angle_beta   90.00
_cell.angle_gamma   90.00
#
_symmetry.space_group_name_H-M   'P 1'
#
loop_
_entity.id
_entity.type
_entity.pdbx_description
1 polymer ?
#
loop_
_entity_poly.entity_id
_entity_poly.type
_entity_poly.pdbx_seq_one_letter_code
_entity_poly.pdbx_strand_id
1 'polypeptide(L)'
;MTNKANSVNGEWRLQIEHVMLYILGLDPDYLIIVKSRATLHKLGGMDGTQVWDTVLTVIAVNEARLAEDSSNHQSIVNALDFLDDAQIKKNSKDPERCYHENLLGAWSFSTHQEGYYIADCT
;
A
#
# COMPACT_ATOMS: atom_id res chain seq x y z
N MET A 1 20.48 8.15 30.04
CA MET A 1 19.94 8.69 28.77
C MET A 1 19.89 7.55 27.79
N THR A 2 18.76 6.83 27.74
CA THR A 2 18.59 5.63 26.92
C THR A 2 18.32 6.02 25.47
N ASN A 3 19.06 5.36 24.57
CA ASN A 3 19.16 5.64 23.15
C ASN A 3 17.81 5.41 22.43
N LYS A 4 17.33 6.41 21.68
CA LYS A 4 16.08 6.42 20.90
C LYS A 4 16.13 5.54 19.62
N ALA A 5 16.98 4.52 19.59
CA ALA A 5 17.24 3.73 18.38
C ALA A 5 16.33 2.50 18.21
N ASN A 6 15.38 2.25 19.11
CA ASN A 6 14.57 1.01 19.11
C ASN A 6 13.14 1.16 18.54
N SER A 7 12.73 2.30 17.96
CA SER A 7 11.36 2.45 17.42
C SER A 7 11.19 2.12 15.94
N VAL A 8 12.27 1.98 15.17
CA VAL A 8 12.20 1.87 13.69
C VAL A 8 11.81 0.45 13.22
N ASN A 9 12.00 -0.58 14.05
CA ASN A 9 11.76 -1.97 13.65
C ASN A 9 10.28 -2.41 13.76
N GLY A 10 9.42 -1.61 14.41
CA GLY A 10 8.01 -1.97 14.63
C GLY A 10 7.05 -1.44 13.56
N GLU A 11 7.44 -0.38 12.85
CA GLU A 11 6.55 0.38 11.96
C GLU A 11 6.27 -0.39 10.67
N TRP A 12 7.32 -0.89 10.00
CA TRP A 12 7.23 -1.71 8.80
C TRP A 12 6.46 -3.01 9.01
N ARG A 13 6.61 -3.60 10.21
CA ARG A 13 5.91 -4.85 10.56
C ARG A 13 4.41 -4.61 10.71
N LEU A 14 4.01 -3.51 11.35
CA LEU A 14 2.61 -3.14 11.50
C LEU A 14 1.94 -2.75 10.16
N GLN A 15 2.71 -2.20 9.22
CA GLN A 15 2.26 -1.88 7.85
C GLN A 15 1.93 -3.13 7.06
N ILE A 16 2.90 -4.06 6.98
CA ILE A 16 2.72 -5.35 6.29
C ILE A 16 1.56 -6.14 6.93
N GLU A 17 1.48 -6.18 8.26
CA GLU A 17 0.37 -6.83 8.96
C GLU A 17 -0.98 -6.18 8.64
N HIS A 18 -1.05 -4.85 8.54
CA HIS A 18 -2.29 -4.14 8.20
C HIS A 18 -2.79 -4.47 6.79
N VAL A 19 -1.89 -4.52 5.81
CA VAL A 19 -2.24 -4.86 4.42
C VAL A 19 -2.62 -6.34 4.30
N MET A 20 -1.91 -7.24 4.99
CA MET A 20 -2.30 -8.64 5.05
C MET A 20 -3.72 -8.83 5.61
N LEU A 21 -4.11 -8.08 6.63
CA LEU A 21 -5.49 -8.16 7.16
C LEU A 21 -6.55 -7.72 6.14
N TYR A 22 -6.24 -6.74 5.30
CA TYR A 22 -7.11 -6.31 4.20
C TYR A 22 -7.19 -7.37 3.08
N ILE A 23 -6.03 -7.93 2.68
CA ILE A 23 -5.94 -9.00 1.68
C ILE A 23 -6.70 -10.25 2.15
N LEU A 24 -6.61 -10.59 3.43
CA LEU A 24 -7.34 -11.72 4.04
C LEU A 24 -8.85 -11.47 4.18
N GLY A 25 -9.36 -10.33 3.74
CA GLY A 25 -10.80 -10.04 3.70
C GLY A 25 -11.42 -9.80 5.08
N LEU A 26 -10.63 -9.39 6.08
CA LEU A 26 -11.22 -8.96 7.35
C LEU A 26 -12.00 -7.66 7.17
N ASP A 27 -13.12 -7.57 7.88
CA ASP A 27 -13.98 -6.39 7.89
C ASP A 27 -13.17 -5.12 8.24
N PRO A 28 -13.26 -4.03 7.45
CA PRO A 28 -12.57 -2.77 7.74
C PRO A 28 -12.80 -2.22 9.15
N ASP A 29 -13.94 -2.52 9.75
CA ASP A 29 -14.34 -2.07 11.09
C ASP A 29 -13.80 -2.99 12.21
N TYR A 30 -13.10 -4.07 11.85
CA TYR A 30 -12.50 -4.95 12.84
C TYR A 30 -11.47 -4.17 13.66
N LEU A 31 -11.55 -4.31 14.99
CA LEU A 31 -10.81 -3.48 15.94
C LEU A 31 -9.30 -3.44 15.68
N ILE A 32 -8.74 -4.53 15.17
CA ILE A 32 -7.31 -4.62 14.84
C ILE A 32 -6.96 -3.77 13.60
N ILE A 33 -7.82 -3.72 12.59
CA ILE A 33 -7.65 -2.89 11.39
C ILE A 33 -7.75 -1.41 11.77
N VAL A 34 -8.75 -1.04 12.57
CA VAL A 34 -8.95 0.34 13.04
C VAL A 34 -7.74 0.83 13.85
N LYS A 35 -7.23 0.00 14.77
CA LYS A 35 -6.07 0.34 15.61
C LYS A 35 -4.78 0.43 14.80
N SER A 36 -4.56 -0.50 13.87
CA SER A 36 -3.40 -0.46 12.97
C SER A 36 -3.44 0.81 12.11
N ARG A 37 -4.58 1.12 11.46
CA ARG A 37 -4.76 2.34 10.65
C ARG A 37 -4.47 3.62 11.44
N ALA A 38 -5.03 3.74 12.65
CA ALA A 38 -4.82 4.90 13.50
C ALA A 38 -3.35 5.05 13.95
N THR A 39 -2.65 3.92 14.14
CA THR A 39 -1.23 3.92 14.48
C THR A 39 -0.36 4.31 13.29
N LEU A 40 -0.67 3.80 12.09
CA LEU A 40 0.04 4.15 10.85
C LEU A 40 -0.09 5.63 10.51
N HIS A 41 -1.31 6.20 10.58
CA HIS A 41 -1.52 7.63 10.39
C HIS A 41 -0.74 8.50 11.38
N LYS A 42 -0.46 7.99 12.58
CA LYS A 42 0.25 8.73 13.62
C LYS A 42 1.76 8.69 13.44
N LEU A 43 2.28 7.74 12.67
CA LEU A 43 3.71 7.47 12.49
C LEU A 43 4.24 7.88 11.10
N GLY A 44 3.39 8.05 10.09
CA GLY A 44 3.79 8.38 8.71
C GLY A 44 3.90 9.88 8.40
N GLY A 45 4.88 10.24 7.55
CA GLY A 45 4.95 11.54 6.85
C GLY A 45 4.26 11.58 5.48
N MET A 46 3.60 10.49 5.12
CA MET A 46 2.82 10.24 3.90
C MET A 46 1.48 9.61 4.31
N ASP A 47 0.49 9.57 3.42
CA ASP A 47 -0.86 9.06 3.73
C ASP A 47 -0.91 7.52 3.91
N GLY A 48 0.23 6.85 3.72
CA GLY A 48 0.46 5.42 4.02
C GLY A 48 1.49 4.76 3.09
N THR A 49 1.46 3.43 2.99
CA THR A 49 2.33 2.56 2.18
C THR A 49 1.50 1.54 1.37
N GLN A 50 0.21 1.78 1.19
CA GLN A 50 -0.78 0.77 0.83
C GLN A 50 -0.48 0.11 -0.52
N VAL A 51 -0.15 0.90 -1.56
CA VAL A 51 0.24 0.35 -2.86
C VAL A 51 1.54 -0.44 -2.77
N TRP A 52 2.58 0.14 -2.18
CA TRP A 52 3.89 -0.49 -2.06
C TRP A 52 3.83 -1.86 -1.38
N ASP A 53 3.18 -1.91 -0.21
CA ASP A 53 3.02 -3.13 0.56
C ASP A 53 2.16 -4.18 -0.17
N THR A 54 1.13 -3.74 -0.90
CA THR A 54 0.27 -4.65 -1.66
C THR A 54 1.05 -5.29 -2.80
N VAL A 55 1.81 -4.51 -3.59
CA VAL A 55 2.64 -5.04 -4.69
C VAL A 55 3.66 -6.05 -4.16
N LEU A 56 4.41 -5.70 -3.11
CA LEU A 56 5.40 -6.60 -2.52
C LEU A 56 4.76 -7.88 -1.96
N THR A 57 3.58 -7.77 -1.37
CA THR A 57 2.84 -8.95 -0.87
C THR A 57 2.39 -9.85 -2.01
N VAL A 58 1.84 -9.29 -3.09
CA VAL A 58 1.42 -10.06 -4.28
C VAL A 58 2.62 -10.79 -4.89
N ILE A 59 3.78 -10.12 -5.03
CA ILE A 59 5.02 -10.74 -5.52
C ILE A 59 5.42 -11.90 -4.61
N ALA A 60 5.45 -11.69 -3.28
CA ALA A 60 5.83 -12.74 -2.33
C ALA A 60 4.87 -13.93 -2.36
N VAL A 61 3.56 -13.70 -2.46
CA VAL A 61 2.52 -14.74 -2.57
C VAL A 61 2.70 -15.54 -3.86
N ASN A 62 3.02 -14.88 -4.97
CA ASN A 62 3.26 -15.54 -6.25
C ASN A 62 4.55 -16.38 -6.23
N GLU A 63 5.67 -15.82 -5.74
CA GLU A 63 6.95 -16.53 -5.61
C GLU A 63 6.88 -17.73 -4.65
N ALA A 64 6.09 -17.60 -3.59
CA ALA A 64 5.81 -18.70 -2.66
C ALA A 64 4.81 -19.74 -3.22
N ARG A 65 4.29 -19.53 -4.45
CA ARG A 65 3.26 -20.35 -5.11
C ARG A 65 1.96 -20.46 -4.31
N LEU A 66 1.74 -19.54 -3.38
CA LEU A 66 0.49 -19.44 -2.61
C LEU A 66 -0.65 -18.92 -3.47
N ALA A 67 -0.34 -18.30 -4.61
CA ALA A 67 -1.32 -17.90 -5.62
C ALA A 67 -2.01 -19.06 -6.34
N GLU A 68 -1.39 -20.24 -6.37
CA GLU A 68 -1.95 -21.45 -6.98
C GLU A 68 -2.99 -22.12 -6.05
N ASP A 69 -2.99 -21.76 -4.77
CA ASP A 69 -3.97 -22.28 -3.81
C ASP A 69 -5.32 -21.57 -3.99
N SER A 70 -6.33 -22.34 -4.37
CA SER A 70 -7.72 -21.89 -4.52
C SER A 70 -8.28 -21.16 -3.29
N SER A 71 -7.78 -21.46 -2.08
CA SER A 71 -8.20 -20.79 -0.85
C SER A 71 -7.77 -19.33 -0.77
N ASN A 72 -6.69 -18.95 -1.47
CA ASN A 72 -6.17 -17.58 -1.52
C ASN A 72 -6.71 -16.78 -2.71
N HIS A 73 -7.47 -17.42 -3.61
CA HIS A 73 -7.89 -16.82 -4.88
C HIS A 73 -8.61 -15.48 -4.68
N GLN A 74 -9.58 -15.44 -3.76
CA GLN A 74 -10.36 -14.22 -3.49
C GLN A 74 -9.47 -13.10 -2.96
N SER A 75 -8.52 -13.42 -2.09
CA SER A 75 -7.58 -12.45 -1.51
C SER A 75 -6.69 -11.80 -2.59
N ILE A 76 -6.28 -12.59 -3.58
CA ILE A 76 -5.45 -12.12 -4.69
C ILE A 76 -6.27 -11.28 -5.66
N VAL A 77 -7.50 -11.69 -5.96
CA VAL A 77 -8.44 -10.88 -6.76
C VAL A 77 -8.67 -9.52 -6.10
N ASN A 78 -8.92 -9.50 -4.78
CA ASN A 78 -9.09 -8.24 -4.05
C ASN A 78 -7.83 -7.35 -4.09
N ALA A 79 -6.64 -7.96 -4.02
CA ALA A 79 -5.39 -7.22 -4.14
C ALA A 79 -5.21 -6.62 -5.54
N LEU A 80 -5.57 -7.37 -6.59
CA LEU A 80 -5.55 -6.88 -7.97
C LEU A 80 -6.56 -5.74 -8.18
N ASP A 81 -7.79 -5.89 -7.66
CA ASP A 81 -8.82 -4.86 -7.73
C ASP A 81 -8.35 -3.57 -7.03
N PHE A 82 -7.73 -3.69 -5.86
CA PHE A 82 -7.13 -2.56 -5.15
C PHE A 82 -6.04 -1.87 -5.99
N LEU A 83 -5.17 -2.64 -6.64
CA LEU A 83 -4.11 -2.08 -7.49
C LEU A 83 -4.71 -1.38 -8.73
N ASP A 84 -5.74 -1.92 -9.36
CA ASP A 84 -6.41 -1.25 -10.48
C ASP A 84 -7.03 0.09 -10.06
N ASP A 85 -7.68 0.12 -8.89
CA ASP A 85 -8.27 1.35 -8.34
C ASP A 85 -7.22 2.39 -7.92
N ALA A 86 -6.05 1.93 -7.49
CA ALA A 86 -4.94 2.80 -7.10
C ALA A 86 -4.17 3.39 -8.28
N GLN A 87 -4.34 2.87 -9.50
CA GLN A 87 -3.64 3.37 -10.69
C GLN A 87 -4.05 4.83 -10.99
N ILE A 88 -3.08 5.67 -11.34
CA ILE A 88 -3.31 7.05 -11.73
C ILE A 88 -3.99 7.08 -13.11
N LYS A 89 -5.31 7.26 -13.10
CA LYS A 89 -6.16 7.30 -14.30
C LYS A 89 -6.23 8.70 -14.93
N LYS A 90 -5.66 9.72 -14.28
CA LYS A 90 -5.66 11.10 -14.77
C LYS A 90 -4.46 11.89 -14.26
N ASN A 91 -3.86 12.67 -15.15
CA ASN A 91 -2.79 13.61 -14.79
C ASN A 91 -3.27 14.82 -13.98
N SER A 92 -2.34 15.41 -13.24
CA SER A 92 -2.52 16.72 -12.62
C SER A 92 -2.82 17.80 -13.66
N LYS A 93 -3.49 18.88 -13.24
CA LYS A 93 -3.81 20.00 -14.13
C LYS A 93 -2.53 20.78 -14.45
N ASP A 94 -2.30 21.05 -15.73
CA ASP A 94 -1.15 21.81 -16.24
C ASP A 94 0.22 21.24 -15.78
N PRO A 95 0.53 19.96 -16.04
CA PRO A 95 1.71 19.29 -15.48
C PRO A 95 3.02 19.98 -15.89
N GLU A 96 3.11 20.50 -17.11
CA GLU A 96 4.27 21.24 -17.63
C GLU A 96 4.55 22.53 -16.83
N ARG A 97 3.50 23.18 -16.30
CA ARG A 97 3.63 24.40 -15.50
C ARG A 97 4.09 24.10 -14.08
N CYS A 98 3.74 22.92 -13.57
CA CYS A 98 4.05 22.46 -12.22
C CYS A 98 5.32 21.60 -12.16
N TYR A 99 6.05 21.44 -13.27
CA TYR A 99 7.19 20.52 -13.39
C TYR A 99 6.84 19.07 -13.00
N HIS A 100 5.59 18.68 -13.21
CA HIS A 100 5.13 17.31 -12.98
C HIS A 100 5.36 16.48 -14.24
N GLU A 101 5.79 15.23 -14.04
CA GLU A 101 5.83 14.25 -15.11
C GLU A 101 4.42 13.81 -15.52
N ASN A 102 4.33 13.15 -16.69
CA ASN A 102 3.11 12.48 -17.11
C ASN A 102 3.00 11.15 -16.37
N LEU A 103 2.03 11.06 -15.45
CA LEU A 103 1.86 9.94 -14.53
C LEU A 103 0.71 9.02 -14.94
N LEU A 104 0.13 9.21 -16.13
CA LEU A 104 -1.00 8.41 -16.58
C LEU A 104 -0.60 6.92 -16.68
N GLY A 105 -1.28 6.08 -15.91
CA GLY A 105 -1.00 4.63 -15.84
C GLY A 105 0.02 4.23 -14.78
N ALA A 106 0.65 5.20 -14.09
CA ALA A 106 1.58 4.93 -13.00
C ALA A 106 0.85 4.67 -11.67
N TRP A 107 1.61 4.23 -10.66
CA TRP A 107 1.16 4.09 -9.28
C TRP A 107 1.96 5.00 -8.33
N SER A 108 1.27 5.56 -7.34
CA SER A 108 1.89 6.26 -6.21
C SER A 108 2.31 5.28 -5.12
N PHE A 109 3.03 5.77 -4.10
CA PHE A 109 3.50 4.94 -3.00
C PHE A 109 2.39 4.48 -2.05
N SER A 110 1.42 5.36 -1.77
CA SER A 110 0.35 5.12 -0.79
C SER A 110 -0.99 4.85 -1.46
N THR A 111 -1.65 5.90 -1.97
CA THR A 111 -2.97 5.85 -2.61
C THR A 111 -3.04 6.79 -3.81
N HIS A 112 -4.03 6.60 -4.69
CA HIS A 112 -4.29 7.48 -5.84
C HIS A 112 -4.35 8.98 -5.45
N GLN A 113 -4.76 9.32 -4.22
CA GLN A 113 -4.93 10.71 -3.78
C GLN A 113 -3.61 11.46 -3.58
N GLU A 114 -2.51 10.76 -3.32
CA GLU A 114 -1.21 11.41 -3.12
C GLU A 114 -0.73 12.12 -4.39
N GLY A 115 -1.05 11.57 -5.57
CA GLY A 115 -0.78 12.23 -6.86
C GLY A 115 0.70 12.47 -7.18
N TYR A 116 1.62 12.02 -6.34
CA TYR A 116 3.05 12.01 -6.57
C TYR A 116 3.52 10.59 -6.93
N TYR A 117 4.24 10.52 -8.03
CA TYR A 117 4.84 9.29 -8.54
C TYR A 117 6.17 9.01 -7.87
N ILE A 118 6.45 7.73 -7.66
CA ILE A 118 7.78 7.23 -7.32
C ILE A 118 8.13 6.12 -8.31
N ALA A 119 9.32 6.21 -8.91
CA ALA A 119 9.75 5.39 -10.05
C ALA A 119 9.85 3.90 -9.78
N ASP A 120 10.02 3.50 -8.53
CA ASP A 120 10.09 2.11 -8.13
C ASP A 120 8.71 1.46 -7.97
N CYS A 121 7.63 2.25 -7.88
CA CYS A 121 6.26 1.79 -7.65
C CYS A 121 5.51 1.38 -8.92
N THR A 122 6.04 1.69 -10.11
CA THR A 122 5.44 1.46 -11.43
C THR A 122 6.28 0.50 -12.26
#